data_AF-A0A7S1YQI5-F1
#
_entry.id   AF-A0A7S1YQI5-F1
#
_cell.length_a   1.000
_cell.length_b   1.000
_cell.length_c   1.000
_cell.angle_alpha   90.00
_cell.angle_beta   90.00
_cell.angle_gamma   90.00
#
_symmetry.space_group_name_H-M   'P 1'
#
loop_
_entity.id
_entity.type
_entity.pdbx_description
1 polymer ?
#
loop_
_entity_poly.entity_id
_entity_poly.type
_entity_poly.pdbx_seq_one_letter_code
_entity_poly.pdbx_strand_id
1 'polypeptide(L)'
;AAARTLGRFGRLVAERRASNLLTVWVRFRLHMLRKKREREAANVIAATYRMIKARYCYSRLLFAVVKIQSSQRRKAAVKTVNKIRDPYGDMTFKELEQLYADEHDRLDKAVENKQFQIAAEIESNMVPLKEAIESKRPMTRTLLESMIAEVEKDIDDALARKAYTECAPLQQKLEELIQKRSGLPTISELEAAVKKAEQDIADAASRRDFAGAAMGQTALDDAKQRLEEAMIAEGLIADDDEHDKETSDDDESKKDENKKDDRFSSRAEIDAEISRLKKEMDDAISNKDFKKASSVQECLDEIEPMKELFPTMSELISQIEALKKEMDEAIKSKTFDKAGKLHDDIEDLEKKLTIEKEKQSEMSDTNNSTEDTNDESENNDKHCVTIDEEQKCF
;
A
#
# COMPACT_ATOMS: atom_id res chain seq x y z
N ALA A 1 -87.41 14.96 -72.20
CA ALA A 1 -86.71 16.14 -71.62
C ALA A 1 -85.95 15.80 -70.34
N ALA A 2 -86.56 15.12 -69.37
CA ALA A 2 -85.97 14.80 -68.06
C ALA A 2 -84.64 13.99 -68.11
N ALA A 3 -84.48 13.03 -69.01
CA ALA A 3 -83.22 12.27 -69.13
C ALA A 3 -82.01 13.16 -69.50
N ARG A 4 -82.22 14.21 -70.31
CA ARG A 4 -81.15 15.13 -70.71
C ARG A 4 -80.75 16.08 -69.57
N THR A 5 -81.70 16.49 -68.73
CA THR A 5 -81.41 17.34 -67.56
C THR A 5 -80.66 16.54 -66.49
N LEU A 6 -81.07 15.29 -66.22
CA LEU A 6 -80.33 14.38 -65.33
C LEU A 6 -78.92 14.08 -65.85
N GLY A 7 -78.75 13.82 -67.15
CA GLY A 7 -77.43 13.61 -67.74
C GLY A 7 -76.51 14.84 -67.72
N ARG A 8 -77.06 16.06 -67.77
CA ARG A 8 -76.28 17.31 -67.58
C ARG A 8 -75.87 17.50 -66.12
N PHE A 9 -76.79 17.25 -65.18
CA PHE A 9 -76.50 17.33 -63.75
C PHE A 9 -75.44 16.31 -63.32
N GLY A 10 -75.55 15.05 -63.77
CA GLY A 10 -74.56 14.01 -63.49
C GLY A 10 -73.16 14.36 -64.00
N ARG A 11 -73.06 14.90 -65.22
CA ARG A 11 -71.78 15.40 -65.76
C ARG A 11 -71.21 16.56 -64.93
N LEU A 12 -72.03 17.54 -64.57
CA LEU A 12 -71.60 18.66 -63.74
C LEU A 12 -71.12 18.21 -62.35
N VAL A 13 -71.80 17.24 -61.73
CA VAL A 13 -71.35 16.65 -60.46
C VAL A 13 -70.03 15.90 -60.64
N ALA A 14 -69.88 15.11 -61.71
CA ALA A 14 -68.65 14.39 -62.00
C ALA A 14 -67.47 15.34 -62.27
N GLU A 15 -67.68 16.38 -63.08
CA GLU A 15 -66.69 17.44 -63.35
C GLU A 15 -66.27 18.15 -62.08
N ARG A 16 -67.23 18.51 -61.21
CA ARG A 16 -66.92 19.18 -59.93
C ARG A 16 -66.13 18.28 -58.98
N ARG A 17 -66.47 16.97 -58.93
CA ARG A 17 -65.72 15.99 -58.14
C ARG A 17 -64.29 15.80 -58.68
N ALA A 18 -64.14 15.68 -60.01
CA ALA A 18 -62.84 15.56 -60.65
C ALA A 18 -61.99 16.83 -60.42
N SER A 19 -62.56 18.02 -60.58
CA SER A 19 -61.89 19.30 -60.31
C SER A 19 -61.45 19.42 -58.85
N ASN A 20 -62.32 19.04 -57.91
CA ASN A 20 -61.97 19.04 -56.49
C ASN A 20 -60.84 18.05 -56.18
N LEU A 21 -60.90 16.83 -56.74
CA LEU A 21 -59.86 15.82 -56.55
C LEU A 21 -58.52 16.28 -57.11
N LEU A 22 -58.50 16.85 -58.32
CA LEU A 22 -57.29 17.41 -58.93
C LEU A 22 -56.73 18.57 -58.08
N THR A 23 -57.59 19.47 -57.59
CA THR A 23 -57.17 20.59 -56.74
C THR A 23 -56.55 20.10 -55.42
N VAL A 24 -57.20 19.13 -54.76
CA VAL A 24 -56.69 18.52 -53.53
C VAL A 24 -55.36 17.79 -53.79
N TRP A 25 -55.27 17.03 -54.88
CA TRP A 25 -54.04 16.31 -55.24
C TRP A 25 -52.88 17.25 -55.56
N VAL A 26 -53.12 18.34 -56.31
CA VAL A 26 -52.11 19.37 -56.59
C VAL A 26 -51.64 20.04 -55.30
N ARG A 27 -52.57 20.42 -54.40
CA ARG A 27 -52.21 20.99 -53.09
C ARG A 27 -51.39 20.01 -52.25
N PHE A 28 -51.78 18.74 -52.21
CA PHE A 28 -51.03 17.70 -51.52
C PHE A 28 -49.62 17.54 -52.12
N ARG A 29 -49.48 17.47 -53.43
CA ARG A 29 -48.18 17.37 -54.11
C ARG A 29 -47.29 18.57 -53.84
N LEU A 30 -47.83 19.79 -53.88
CA LEU A 30 -47.10 21.01 -53.54
C LEU A 30 -46.65 21.00 -52.07
N HIS A 31 -47.52 20.57 -51.15
CA HIS A 31 -47.16 20.39 -49.74
C HIS A 31 -46.03 19.36 -49.56
N MET A 32 -46.10 18.22 -50.25
CA MET A 32 -45.06 17.19 -50.20
C MET A 32 -43.73 17.67 -50.78
N LEU A 33 -43.75 18.43 -51.88
CA LEU A 33 -42.55 19.04 -52.46
C LEU A 33 -41.93 20.07 -51.50
N ARG A 34 -42.77 20.91 -50.86
CA ARG A 34 -42.30 21.87 -49.85
C ARG A 34 -41.65 21.15 -48.68
N LYS A 35 -42.31 20.13 -48.11
CA LYS A 35 -41.73 19.28 -47.04
C LYS A 35 -40.45 18.57 -47.46
N LYS A 36 -40.32 18.16 -48.72
CA LYS A 36 -39.07 17.57 -49.24
C LYS A 36 -37.95 18.61 -49.25
N ARG A 37 -38.19 19.82 -49.77
CA ARG A 37 -37.20 20.92 -49.77
C ARG A 37 -36.81 21.34 -48.36
N GLU A 38 -37.77 21.43 -47.44
CA GLU A 38 -37.52 21.73 -46.02
C GLU A 38 -36.61 20.66 -45.38
N ARG A 39 -36.87 19.37 -45.64
CA ARG A 39 -35.99 18.28 -45.19
C ARG A 39 -34.60 18.33 -45.81
N GLU A 40 -34.49 18.59 -47.11
CA GLU A 40 -33.20 18.72 -47.79
C GLU A 40 -32.40 19.90 -47.22
N ALA A 41 -33.02 21.06 -47.03
CA ALA A 41 -32.39 22.22 -46.40
C ALA A 41 -31.96 21.93 -44.96
N ALA A 42 -32.82 21.30 -44.16
CA ALA A 42 -32.48 20.89 -42.79
C ALA A 42 -31.29 19.92 -42.76
N ASN A 43 -31.24 18.96 -43.69
CA ASN A 43 -30.13 18.01 -43.81
C ASN A 43 -28.82 18.71 -44.18
N VAL A 44 -28.85 19.68 -45.10
CA VAL A 44 -27.68 20.48 -45.48
C VAL A 44 -27.18 21.30 -44.29
N ILE A 45 -28.08 22.00 -43.58
CA ILE A 45 -27.72 22.78 -42.39
C ILE A 45 -27.15 21.89 -41.28
N ALA A 46 -27.75 20.72 -41.02
CA ALA A 46 -27.25 19.79 -40.04
C ALA A 46 -25.88 19.20 -40.44
N ALA A 47 -25.65 18.94 -41.73
CA ALA A 47 -24.37 18.48 -42.24
C ALA A 47 -23.27 19.55 -42.12
N THR A 48 -23.54 20.79 -42.51
CA THR A 48 -22.59 21.90 -42.39
C THR A 48 -22.27 22.21 -40.93
N TYR A 49 -23.27 22.20 -40.04
CA TYR A 49 -23.05 22.36 -38.61
C TYR A 49 -22.16 21.26 -38.03
N ARG A 50 -22.44 19.98 -38.35
CA ARG A 50 -21.59 18.84 -37.93
C ARG A 50 -20.16 18.98 -38.44
N MET A 51 -19.98 19.41 -39.69
CA MET A 51 -18.66 19.65 -40.29
C MET A 51 -17.91 20.77 -39.58
N ILE A 52 -18.56 21.91 -39.29
CA ILE A 52 -17.95 23.03 -38.57
C ILE A 52 -17.54 22.61 -37.16
N LYS A 53 -18.41 21.89 -36.45
CA LYS A 53 -18.13 21.36 -35.12
C LYS A 53 -16.94 20.39 -35.14
N ALA A 54 -16.92 19.45 -36.09
CA ALA A 54 -15.82 18.51 -36.25
C ALA A 54 -14.50 19.23 -36.57
N ARG A 55 -14.53 20.23 -37.45
CA ARG A 55 -13.35 21.04 -37.78
C ARG A 55 -12.82 21.80 -36.56
N TYR A 56 -13.70 22.40 -35.76
CA TYR A 56 -13.31 23.09 -34.53
C TYR A 56 -12.66 22.14 -33.53
N CYS A 57 -13.27 20.97 -33.29
CA CYS A 57 -12.69 19.93 -32.43
C CYS A 57 -11.33 19.47 -32.93
N TYR A 58 -11.19 19.20 -34.24
CA TYR A 58 -9.93 18.79 -34.86
C TYR A 58 -8.84 19.87 -34.74
N SER A 59 -9.16 21.14 -35.02
CA SER A 59 -8.20 22.25 -34.88
C SER A 59 -7.72 22.42 -33.44
N ARG A 60 -8.62 22.27 -32.45
CA ARG A 60 -8.23 22.29 -31.03
C ARG A 60 -7.33 21.13 -30.65
N LEU A 61 -7.64 19.92 -31.13
CA LEU A 61 -6.82 18.74 -30.91
C LEU A 61 -5.43 18.91 -31.54
N LEU A 62 -5.36 19.38 -32.79
CA LEU A 62 -4.11 19.65 -33.48
C LEU A 62 -3.26 20.67 -32.71
N PHE A 63 -3.86 21.77 -32.25
CA PHE A 63 -3.16 22.76 -31.43
C PHE A 63 -2.62 22.16 -30.12
N ALA A 64 -3.41 21.32 -29.44
CA ALA A 64 -2.99 20.64 -28.22
C ALA A 64 -1.81 19.69 -28.49
N VAL A 65 -1.86 18.90 -29.57
CA VAL A 65 -0.76 18.01 -29.98
C VAL A 65 0.51 18.80 -30.28
N VAL A 66 0.43 19.88 -31.05
CA VAL A 66 1.59 20.74 -31.35
C VAL A 66 2.17 21.35 -30.08
N LYS A 67 1.34 21.76 -29.12
CA LYS A 67 1.77 22.29 -27.81
C LYS A 67 2.49 21.24 -26.97
N ILE A 68 1.99 20.00 -26.96
CA ILE A 68 2.65 18.89 -26.26
C ILE A 68 4.01 18.60 -26.92
N GLN A 69 4.05 18.48 -28.24
CA GLN A 69 5.28 18.22 -28.98
C GLN A 69 6.34 19.31 -28.79
N SER A 70 5.95 20.59 -28.81
CA SER A 70 6.89 21.70 -28.57
C SER A 70 7.42 21.71 -27.14
N SER A 71 6.58 21.40 -26.15
CA SER A 71 7.01 21.23 -24.74
C SER A 71 8.01 20.09 -24.59
N GLN A 72 7.75 18.93 -25.21
CA GLN A 72 8.66 17.79 -25.16
C GLN A 72 10.01 18.09 -25.84
N ARG A 73 9.99 18.72 -27.02
CA ARG A 73 11.22 19.17 -27.71
C ARG A 73 12.01 20.16 -26.85
N ARG A 74 11.33 21.10 -26.19
CA ARG A 74 11.98 22.03 -25.26
C ARG A 74 12.63 21.30 -24.09
N LYS A 75 11.94 20.36 -23.44
CA LYS A 75 12.49 19.56 -22.34
C LYS A 75 13.71 18.74 -22.79
N ALA A 76 13.64 18.10 -23.94
CA ALA A 76 14.76 17.35 -24.52
C ALA A 76 15.96 18.26 -24.83
N ALA A 77 15.73 19.45 -25.40
CA ALA A 77 16.77 20.43 -25.66
C ALA A 77 17.43 20.92 -24.36
N VAL A 78 16.64 21.21 -23.31
CA VAL A 78 17.16 21.59 -21.99
C VAL A 78 18.03 20.49 -21.40
N LYS A 79 17.57 19.22 -21.43
CA LYS A 79 18.38 18.08 -20.97
C LYS A 79 19.70 17.98 -21.74
N THR A 80 19.66 18.15 -23.07
CA THR A 80 20.87 18.10 -23.92
C THR A 80 21.84 19.23 -23.58
N VAL A 81 21.34 20.46 -23.39
CA VAL A 81 22.17 21.61 -23.00
C VAL A 81 22.76 21.42 -21.61
N ASN A 82 21.98 20.88 -20.66
CA ASN A 82 22.48 20.59 -19.31
C ASN A 82 23.62 19.57 -19.38
N LYS A 83 23.48 18.48 -20.14
CA LYS A 83 24.56 17.49 -20.34
C LYS A 83 25.82 18.06 -21.01
N ILE A 84 25.68 19.05 -21.88
CA ILE A 84 26.84 19.71 -22.51
C ILE A 84 27.54 20.66 -21.52
N ARG A 85 26.76 21.35 -20.68
CA ARG A 85 27.30 22.31 -19.69
C ARG A 85 27.92 21.63 -18.48
N ASP A 86 27.29 20.57 -18.03
CA ASP A 86 27.70 19.76 -16.89
C ASP A 86 27.49 18.28 -17.26
N PRO A 87 28.51 17.64 -17.84
CA PRO A 87 28.46 16.23 -18.23
C PRO A 87 28.15 15.30 -17.07
N TYR A 88 28.51 15.70 -15.85
CA TYR A 88 28.44 14.88 -14.64
C TYR A 88 27.22 15.20 -13.78
N GLY A 89 26.42 16.21 -14.15
CA GLY A 89 25.32 16.74 -13.34
C GLY A 89 24.24 15.71 -13.00
N ASP A 90 23.95 14.78 -13.90
CA ASP A 90 22.95 13.72 -13.70
C ASP A 90 23.51 12.48 -12.96
N MET A 91 24.83 12.35 -12.79
CA MET A 91 25.46 11.16 -12.20
C MET A 91 25.49 11.20 -10.67
N THR A 92 25.37 10.05 -10.02
CA THR A 92 25.53 9.94 -8.56
C THR A 92 27.01 10.00 -8.15
N PHE A 93 27.30 10.24 -6.88
CA PHE A 93 28.69 10.25 -6.37
C PHE A 93 29.41 8.93 -6.66
N LYS A 94 28.72 7.80 -6.51
CA LYS A 94 29.27 6.45 -6.76
C LYS A 94 29.57 6.20 -8.23
N GLU A 95 28.64 6.57 -9.11
CA GLU A 95 28.86 6.49 -10.56
C GLU A 95 30.07 7.33 -10.98
N LEU A 96 30.30 8.48 -10.34
CA LEU A 96 31.47 9.30 -10.59
C LEU A 96 32.76 8.69 -10.04
N GLU A 97 32.76 8.11 -8.84
CA GLU A 97 33.90 7.37 -8.30
C GLU A 97 34.27 6.17 -9.19
N GLN A 98 33.27 5.41 -9.66
CA GLN A 98 33.48 4.32 -10.60
C GLN A 98 34.05 4.80 -11.93
N LEU A 99 33.49 5.87 -12.51
CA LEU A 99 34.00 6.48 -13.73
C LEU A 99 35.46 6.95 -13.55
N TYR A 100 35.78 7.51 -12.38
CA TYR A 100 37.13 7.96 -12.07
C TYR A 100 38.11 6.80 -11.91
N ALA A 101 37.71 5.71 -11.26
CA ALA A 101 38.49 4.49 -11.18
C ALA A 101 38.74 3.89 -12.58
N ASP A 102 37.69 3.82 -13.43
CA ASP A 102 37.80 3.33 -14.81
C ASP A 102 38.74 4.20 -15.66
N GLU A 103 38.68 5.53 -15.53
CA GLU A 103 39.58 6.45 -16.23
C GLU A 103 41.02 6.36 -15.70
N HIS A 104 41.21 6.11 -14.40
CA HIS A 104 42.54 5.85 -13.83
C HIS A 104 43.13 4.55 -14.39
N ASP A 105 42.35 3.47 -14.46
CA ASP A 105 42.77 2.21 -15.08
C ASP A 105 43.13 2.37 -16.57
N ARG A 106 42.39 3.24 -17.28
CA ARG A 106 42.69 3.58 -18.68
C ARG A 106 43.98 4.38 -18.80
N LEU A 107 44.22 5.33 -17.89
CA LEU A 107 45.45 6.10 -17.82
C LEU A 107 46.64 5.17 -17.59
N ASP A 108 46.55 4.27 -16.61
CA ASP A 108 47.62 3.30 -16.30
C ASP A 108 47.93 2.42 -17.52
N LYS A 109 46.90 1.88 -18.20
CA LYS A 109 47.08 1.12 -19.44
C LYS A 109 47.70 1.96 -20.57
N ALA A 110 47.37 3.24 -20.70
CA ALA A 110 47.97 4.12 -21.71
C ALA A 110 49.45 4.38 -21.41
N VAL A 111 49.80 4.58 -20.14
CA VAL A 111 51.17 4.76 -19.66
C VAL A 111 52.01 3.49 -19.87
N GLU A 112 51.48 2.31 -19.54
CA GLU A 112 52.13 1.02 -19.78
C GLU A 112 52.44 0.81 -21.28
N ASN A 113 51.49 1.18 -22.15
CA ASN A 113 51.64 1.11 -23.61
C ASN A 113 52.46 2.28 -24.20
N LYS A 114 52.96 3.20 -23.37
CA LYS A 114 53.75 4.39 -23.77
C LYS A 114 53.01 5.33 -24.73
N GLN A 115 51.68 5.38 -24.64
CA GLN A 115 50.82 6.26 -25.44
C GLN A 115 50.61 7.61 -24.74
N PHE A 116 51.67 8.42 -24.66
CA PHE A 116 51.68 9.65 -23.85
C PHE A 116 50.66 10.72 -24.29
N GLN A 117 50.28 10.77 -25.56
CA GLN A 117 49.26 11.71 -26.04
C GLN A 117 47.88 11.36 -25.46
N ILE A 118 47.52 10.08 -25.49
CA ILE A 118 46.24 9.59 -24.95
C ILE A 118 46.23 9.76 -23.42
N ALA A 119 47.34 9.45 -22.76
CA ALA A 119 47.47 9.68 -21.32
C ALA A 119 47.25 11.16 -20.93
N ALA A 120 47.84 12.10 -21.68
CA ALA A 120 47.64 13.53 -21.44
C ALA A 120 46.18 13.99 -21.67
N GLU A 121 45.50 13.42 -22.67
CA GLU A 121 44.07 13.69 -22.90
C GLU A 121 43.19 13.14 -21.76
N ILE A 122 43.48 11.93 -21.27
CA ILE A 122 42.77 11.32 -20.13
C ILE A 122 42.99 12.17 -18.87
N GLU A 123 44.24 12.53 -18.54
CA GLU A 123 44.54 13.40 -17.40
C GLU A 123 43.80 14.74 -17.48
N SER A 124 43.72 15.35 -18.67
CA SER A 124 42.95 16.59 -18.86
C SER A 124 41.45 16.41 -18.60
N ASN A 125 40.88 15.23 -18.88
CA ASN A 125 39.47 14.91 -18.63
C ASN A 125 39.21 14.52 -17.16
N MET A 126 40.22 14.00 -16.46
CA MET A 126 40.11 13.63 -15.05
C MET A 126 40.00 14.85 -14.12
N VAL A 127 40.56 16.01 -14.50
CA VAL A 127 40.46 17.25 -13.70
C VAL A 127 39.00 17.67 -13.42
N PRO A 128 38.14 17.91 -14.43
CA PRO A 128 36.74 18.27 -14.18
C PRO A 128 35.95 17.13 -13.53
N LEU A 129 36.31 15.88 -13.77
CA LEU A 129 35.68 14.73 -13.09
C LEU A 129 35.98 14.74 -11.58
N LYS A 130 37.22 15.03 -11.19
CA LYS A 130 37.62 15.15 -9.79
C LYS A 130 36.90 16.31 -9.10
N GLU A 131 36.80 17.46 -9.75
CA GLU A 131 36.03 18.60 -9.25
C GLU A 131 34.54 18.22 -9.06
N ALA A 132 33.96 17.46 -9.99
CA ALA A 132 32.59 16.97 -9.88
C ALA A 132 32.42 16.01 -8.69
N ILE A 133 33.36 15.08 -8.48
CA ILE A 133 33.38 14.17 -7.32
C ILE A 133 33.42 14.94 -6.01
N GLU A 134 34.33 15.92 -5.88
CA GLU A 134 34.45 16.74 -4.68
C GLU A 134 33.17 17.55 -4.41
N SER A 135 32.54 18.08 -5.46
CA SER A 135 31.29 18.85 -5.34
C SER A 135 30.09 18.01 -4.89
N LYS A 136 30.06 16.72 -5.26
CA LYS A 136 28.96 15.79 -4.97
C LYS A 136 29.25 14.86 -3.80
N ARG A 137 30.40 15.01 -3.15
CA ARG A 137 30.80 14.17 -2.03
C ARG A 137 29.75 14.22 -0.92
N PRO A 138 29.18 13.08 -0.50
CA PRO A 138 28.24 13.08 0.61
C PRO A 138 28.95 13.62 1.85
N MET A 139 28.25 14.48 2.58
CA MET A 139 28.79 15.07 3.79
C MET A 139 28.71 14.03 4.92
N THR A 140 29.78 13.27 5.13
CA THR A 140 29.86 12.30 6.23
C THR A 140 30.19 12.98 7.55
N ARG A 141 29.83 12.32 8.66
CA ARG A 141 30.16 12.80 10.00
C ARG A 141 31.67 12.88 10.21
N THR A 142 32.42 11.88 9.73
CA THR A 142 33.88 11.87 9.76
C THR A 142 34.50 13.02 8.96
N LEU A 143 33.98 13.32 7.77
CA LEU A 143 34.43 14.45 6.96
C LEU A 143 34.13 15.79 7.67
N LEU A 144 32.94 15.94 8.25
CA LEU A 144 32.59 17.11 9.08
C LEU A 144 33.55 17.31 10.24
N GLU A 145 33.88 16.24 10.97
CA GLU A 145 34.82 16.32 12.09
C GLU A 145 36.24 16.68 11.63
N SER A 146 36.68 16.17 10.47
CA SER A 146 37.96 16.58 9.88
C SER A 146 37.98 18.07 9.48
N MET A 147 36.90 18.58 8.90
CA MET A 147 36.77 20.00 8.53
C MET A 147 36.65 20.91 9.75
N ILE A 148 35.99 20.46 10.81
CA ILE A 148 35.93 21.18 12.10
C ILE A 148 37.34 21.28 12.69
N ALA A 149 38.09 20.18 12.76
CA ALA A 149 39.45 20.17 13.27
C ALA A 149 40.41 21.05 12.44
N GLU A 150 40.23 21.09 11.12
CA GLU A 150 40.99 21.98 10.24
C GLU A 150 40.68 23.46 10.53
N VAL A 151 39.39 23.83 10.64
CA VAL A 151 39.00 25.22 10.95
C VAL A 151 39.44 25.63 12.36
N GLU A 152 39.36 24.73 13.34
CA GLU A 152 39.89 24.97 14.70
C GLU A 152 41.39 25.25 14.66
N LYS A 153 42.15 24.45 13.90
CA LYS A 153 43.58 24.68 13.69
C LYS A 153 43.85 26.02 12.99
N ASP A 154 43.07 26.38 11.97
CA ASP A 154 43.21 27.68 11.29
C ASP A 154 42.93 28.87 12.24
N ILE A 155 41.97 28.72 13.15
CA ILE A 155 41.69 29.68 14.21
C ILE A 155 42.89 29.80 15.15
N ASP A 156 43.44 28.68 15.62
CA ASP A 156 44.62 28.65 16.49
C ASP A 156 45.84 29.30 15.82
N ASP A 157 46.07 29.01 14.54
CA ASP A 157 47.16 29.58 13.74
C ASP A 157 46.97 31.09 13.51
N ALA A 158 45.73 31.54 13.28
CA ALA A 158 45.41 32.97 13.17
C ALA A 158 45.60 33.70 14.51
N LEU A 159 45.21 33.08 15.63
CA LEU A 159 45.42 33.60 16.99
C LEU A 159 46.92 33.68 17.33
N ALA A 160 47.71 32.66 16.97
CA ALA A 160 49.15 32.66 17.15
C ALA A 160 49.84 33.79 16.36
N ARG A 161 49.37 34.06 15.14
CA ARG A 161 49.80 35.20 14.30
C ARG A 161 49.20 36.54 14.73
N LYS A 162 48.27 36.56 15.69
CA LYS A 162 47.49 37.73 16.13
C LYS A 162 46.67 38.39 15.00
N ALA A 163 46.25 37.61 14.01
CA ALA A 163 45.42 38.05 12.88
C ALA A 163 43.92 38.02 13.23
N TYR A 164 43.49 38.81 14.22
CA TYR A 164 42.12 38.75 14.76
C TYR A 164 41.00 39.03 13.74
N THR A 165 41.30 39.71 12.63
CA THR A 165 40.35 39.95 11.55
C THR A 165 39.97 38.67 10.81
N GLU A 166 40.85 37.66 10.78
CA GLU A 166 40.60 36.35 10.16
C GLU A 166 39.80 35.43 11.09
N CYS A 167 39.88 35.63 12.41
CA CYS A 167 39.21 34.75 13.38
C CYS A 167 37.68 34.83 13.32
N ALA A 168 37.10 36.01 13.08
CA ALA A 168 35.64 36.19 13.03
C ALA A 168 34.94 35.35 11.93
N PRO A 169 35.36 35.41 10.64
CA PRO A 169 34.74 34.57 9.61
C PRO A 169 35.03 33.08 9.79
N LEU A 170 36.20 32.71 10.34
CA LEU A 170 36.51 31.31 10.66
C LEU A 170 35.61 30.77 11.78
N GLN A 171 35.33 31.58 12.80
CA GLN A 171 34.42 31.22 13.89
C GLN A 171 32.98 31.03 13.40
N GLN A 172 32.51 31.89 12.48
CA GLN A 172 31.20 31.69 11.84
C GLN A 172 31.16 30.37 11.05
N LYS A 173 32.21 30.07 10.28
CA LYS A 173 32.32 28.80 9.54
C LYS A 173 32.33 27.59 10.49
N LEU A 174 33.03 27.69 11.63
CA LEU A 174 33.04 26.66 12.67
C LEU A 174 31.64 26.43 13.25
N GLU A 175 30.91 27.49 13.59
CA GLU A 175 29.53 27.40 14.08
C GLU A 175 28.59 26.76 13.06
N GLU A 176 28.70 27.11 11.78
CA GLU A 176 27.94 26.48 10.69
C GLU A 176 28.24 24.97 10.56
N LEU A 177 29.51 24.57 10.69
CA LEU A 177 29.89 23.14 10.68
C LEU A 177 29.41 22.40 11.93
N ILE A 178 29.47 23.02 13.11
CA ILE A 178 28.92 22.46 14.36
C ILE A 178 27.40 22.30 14.28
N GLN A 179 26.70 23.25 13.63
CA GLN A 179 25.26 23.14 13.39
C GLN A 179 24.93 21.98 12.44
N LYS A 180 25.74 21.77 11.39
CA LYS A 180 25.57 20.60 10.50
C LYS A 180 25.88 19.29 11.24
N ARG A 181 26.88 19.31 12.12
CA ARG A 181 27.26 18.18 12.97
C ARG A 181 26.08 17.71 13.83
N SER A 182 25.31 18.59 14.46
CA SER A 182 24.18 18.18 15.31
C SER A 182 23.05 17.45 14.56
N GLY A 183 22.94 17.63 13.24
CA GLY A 183 21.97 16.93 12.40
C GLY A 183 22.41 15.54 11.91
N LEU A 184 23.68 15.17 12.08
CA LEU A 184 24.27 13.93 11.59
C LEU A 184 24.74 13.08 12.77
N PRO A 185 23.93 12.11 13.24
CA PRO A 185 24.32 11.22 14.33
C PRO A 185 25.53 10.36 13.93
N THR A 186 26.34 10.00 14.91
CA THR A 186 27.48 9.10 14.71
C THR A 186 27.02 7.65 14.55
N ILE A 187 27.83 6.80 13.92
CA ILE A 187 27.53 5.36 13.77
C ILE A 187 27.26 4.71 15.14
N SER A 188 28.05 5.04 16.17
CA SER A 188 27.86 4.50 17.52
C SER A 188 26.55 4.96 18.17
N GLU A 189 26.11 6.20 17.92
CA GLU A 189 24.81 6.71 18.38
C GLU A 189 23.65 6.00 17.65
N LEU A 190 23.80 5.72 16.35
CA LEU A 190 22.82 4.98 15.57
C LEU A 190 22.72 3.51 16.02
N GLU A 191 23.84 2.83 16.27
CA GLU A 191 23.86 1.49 16.86
C GLU A 191 23.18 1.45 18.23
N ALA A 192 23.43 2.46 19.07
CA ALA A 192 22.75 2.59 20.35
C ALA A 192 21.24 2.81 20.19
N ALA A 193 20.83 3.59 19.18
CA ALA A 193 19.42 3.81 18.86
C ALA A 193 18.72 2.53 18.37
N VAL A 194 19.38 1.73 17.52
CA VAL A 194 18.89 0.42 17.08
C VAL A 194 18.70 -0.51 18.27
N LYS A 195 19.71 -0.63 19.14
CA LYS A 195 19.62 -1.45 20.36
C LYS A 195 18.49 -0.99 21.29
N LYS A 196 18.29 0.31 21.42
CA LYS A 196 17.19 0.87 22.21
C LYS A 196 15.82 0.54 21.59
N ALA A 197 15.66 0.69 20.27
CA ALA A 197 14.42 0.33 19.59
C ALA A 197 14.11 -1.17 19.70
N GLU A 198 15.13 -2.04 19.62
CA GLU A 198 14.98 -3.48 19.87
C GLU A 198 14.51 -3.78 21.29
N GLN A 199 15.04 -3.07 22.29
CA GLN A 199 14.58 -3.16 23.67
C GLN A 199 13.15 -2.66 23.83
N ASP A 200 12.79 -1.54 23.21
CA ASP A 200 11.43 -0.98 23.28
C ASP A 200 10.39 -1.95 22.68
N ILE A 201 10.73 -2.64 21.58
CA ILE A 201 9.88 -3.70 21.00
C ILE A 201 9.76 -4.89 21.96
N ALA A 202 10.87 -5.34 22.54
CA ALA A 202 10.87 -6.46 23.49
C ALA A 202 10.03 -6.13 24.74
N ASP A 203 10.14 -4.91 25.24
CA ASP A 203 9.37 -4.42 26.38
C ASP A 203 7.88 -4.27 26.05
N ALA A 204 7.52 -3.80 24.85
CA ALA A 204 6.14 -3.71 24.38
C ALA A 204 5.52 -5.10 24.19
N ALA A 205 6.27 -6.04 23.60
CA ALA A 205 5.87 -7.43 23.46
C ALA A 205 5.65 -8.10 24.83
N SER A 206 6.52 -7.85 25.81
CA SER A 206 6.37 -8.36 27.18
C SER A 206 5.10 -7.82 27.88
N ARG A 207 4.71 -6.58 27.56
CA ARG A 207 3.50 -5.92 28.06
C ARG A 207 2.25 -6.25 27.27
N ARG A 208 2.35 -7.09 26.23
CA ARG A 208 1.27 -7.40 25.27
C ARG A 208 0.69 -6.16 24.58
N ASP A 209 1.52 -5.13 24.41
CA ASP A 209 1.17 -3.93 23.64
C ASP A 209 1.62 -4.13 22.18
N PHE A 210 0.82 -4.83 21.40
CA PHE A 210 1.16 -5.19 20.00
C PHE A 210 1.14 -3.98 19.06
N ALA A 211 0.29 -2.99 19.35
CA ALA A 211 0.28 -1.71 18.64
C ALA A 211 1.59 -0.95 18.89
N GLY A 212 2.02 -0.88 20.17
CA GLY A 212 3.32 -0.31 20.55
C GLY A 212 4.51 -1.07 19.93
N ALA A 213 4.46 -2.40 19.90
CA ALA A 213 5.50 -3.24 19.28
C ALA A 213 5.57 -3.04 17.76
N ALA A 214 4.42 -2.91 17.07
CA ALA A 214 4.37 -2.63 15.64
C ALA A 214 4.95 -1.24 15.30
N MET A 215 4.61 -0.22 16.09
CA MET A 215 5.24 1.11 15.97
C MET A 215 6.76 1.04 16.26
N GLY A 216 7.16 0.30 17.28
CA GLY A 216 8.57 0.05 17.61
C GLY A 216 9.31 -0.61 16.45
N GLN A 217 8.70 -1.59 15.77
CA GLN A 217 9.30 -2.25 14.61
C GLN A 217 9.54 -1.28 13.46
N THR A 218 8.57 -0.41 13.15
CA THR A 218 8.79 0.64 12.13
C THR A 218 9.94 1.59 12.51
N ALA A 219 10.05 1.96 13.78
CA ALA A 219 11.15 2.79 14.26
C ALA A 219 12.50 2.07 14.23
N LEU A 220 12.53 0.76 14.45
CA LEU A 220 13.71 -0.08 14.34
C LEU A 220 14.16 -0.19 12.87
N ASP A 221 13.23 -0.41 11.95
CA ASP A 221 13.51 -0.50 10.52
C ASP A 221 14.07 0.83 10.00
N ASP A 222 13.47 1.97 10.39
CA ASP A 222 13.99 3.30 10.10
C ASP A 222 15.39 3.53 10.68
N ALA A 223 15.65 3.09 11.92
CA ALA A 223 16.95 3.22 12.56
C ALA A 223 18.02 2.36 11.89
N LYS A 224 17.67 1.14 11.46
CA LYS A 224 18.55 0.24 10.70
C LYS A 224 18.88 0.82 9.33
N GLN A 225 17.87 1.34 8.62
CA GLN A 225 18.08 2.00 7.33
C GLN A 225 19.03 3.19 7.47
N ARG A 226 18.86 4.03 8.50
CA ARG A 226 19.77 5.17 8.75
C ARG A 226 21.20 4.72 9.09
N LEU A 227 21.36 3.64 9.85
CA LEU A 227 22.66 3.07 10.17
C LEU A 227 23.35 2.57 8.90
N GLU A 228 22.63 1.84 8.07
CA GLU A 228 23.12 1.34 6.78
C GLU A 228 23.53 2.47 5.84
N GLU A 229 22.67 3.48 5.66
CA GLU A 229 22.98 4.68 4.87
C GLU A 229 24.24 5.40 5.37
N ALA A 230 24.42 5.51 6.70
CA ALA A 230 25.61 6.09 7.30
C ALA A 230 26.87 5.24 7.06
N MET A 231 26.78 3.92 7.17
CA MET A 231 27.89 3.00 6.92
C MET A 231 28.31 2.99 5.44
N ILE A 232 27.33 3.04 4.54
CA ILE A 232 27.55 3.20 3.09
C ILE A 232 28.24 4.53 2.80
N ALA A 233 27.78 5.63 3.40
CA ALA A 233 28.37 6.95 3.18
C ALA A 233 29.82 7.03 3.70
N GLU A 234 30.14 6.34 4.80
CA GLU A 234 31.52 6.22 5.31
C GLU A 234 32.38 5.20 4.54
N GLY A 235 31.82 4.50 3.55
CA GLY A 235 32.54 3.52 2.72
C GLY A 235 32.91 2.23 3.44
N LEU A 236 32.21 1.90 4.55
CA LEU A 236 32.45 0.69 5.33
C LEU A 236 31.75 -0.55 4.76
N ILE A 237 30.70 -0.35 3.96
CA ILE A 237 29.94 -1.39 3.28
C ILE A 237 29.90 -1.04 1.80
N ALA A 238 30.20 -2.01 0.93
CA ALA A 238 29.98 -1.87 -0.51
C ALA A 238 28.47 -1.90 -0.77
N ASP A 239 27.97 -0.97 -1.59
CA ASP A 239 26.59 -1.02 -2.09
C ASP A 239 26.46 -2.25 -2.99
N ASP A 240 26.14 -3.40 -2.39
CA ASP A 240 25.62 -4.53 -3.14
C ASP A 240 24.16 -4.16 -3.46
N ASP A 241 24.03 -3.53 -4.63
CA ASP A 241 22.79 -3.02 -5.22
C ASP A 241 21.86 -4.20 -5.61
N GLU A 242 21.32 -4.90 -4.61
CA GLU A 242 20.25 -5.90 -4.75
C GLU A 242 19.27 -5.80 -3.57
N HIS A 243 18.90 -4.59 -3.17
CA HIS A 243 17.67 -4.38 -2.40
C HIS A 243 16.52 -4.06 -3.36
N ASP A 244 16.04 -5.12 -4.00
CA ASP A 244 14.71 -5.18 -4.60
C ASP A 244 13.72 -4.92 -3.46
N LYS A 245 13.35 -3.64 -3.27
CA LYS A 245 12.23 -3.24 -2.43
C LYS A 245 10.97 -3.74 -3.12
N GLU A 246 10.68 -5.03 -2.94
CA GLU A 246 9.32 -5.55 -2.99
C GLU A 246 8.54 -4.84 -1.89
N THR A 247 8.04 -3.66 -2.27
CA THR A 247 6.92 -3.01 -1.62
C THR A 247 5.72 -3.90 -1.89
N SER A 248 5.52 -4.89 -1.03
CA SER A 248 4.26 -5.63 -0.95
C SER A 248 3.21 -4.71 -0.30
N ASP A 249 2.82 -3.67 -1.03
CA ASP A 249 1.57 -2.95 -0.83
C ASP A 249 0.47 -3.80 -1.49
N ASP A 250 0.00 -4.82 -0.79
CA ASP A 250 -1.26 -5.48 -1.10
C ASP A 250 -1.83 -6.08 0.18
N ASP A 251 -2.59 -5.29 0.91
CA ASP A 251 -3.85 -5.79 1.47
C ASP A 251 -4.85 -4.63 1.62
N GLU A 252 -5.52 -4.28 0.52
CA GLU A 252 -6.83 -3.61 0.59
C GLU A 252 -7.84 -4.58 1.20
N SER A 253 -7.82 -4.76 2.52
CA SER A 253 -8.95 -5.36 3.22
C SER A 253 -10.05 -4.31 3.38
N LYS A 254 -10.81 -4.08 2.29
CA LYS A 254 -12.17 -3.54 2.40
C LYS A 254 -12.99 -4.54 3.21
N LYS A 255 -13.22 -4.26 4.49
CA LYS A 255 -14.35 -4.85 5.20
C LYS A 255 -15.50 -3.85 5.16
N ASP A 256 -16.45 -4.21 4.29
CA ASP A 256 -17.80 -3.69 4.23
C ASP A 256 -18.37 -3.51 5.64
N GLU A 257 -18.65 -2.26 5.98
CA GLU A 257 -19.64 -1.94 6.99
C GLU A 257 -21.01 -2.49 6.55
N ASN A 258 -21.75 -3.04 7.51
CA ASN A 258 -23.10 -3.61 7.41
C ASN A 258 -23.23 -5.02 6.81
N LYS A 259 -23.02 -6.02 7.66
CA LYS A 259 -23.90 -7.19 7.68
C LYS A 259 -24.25 -7.58 9.11
N LYS A 260 -25.53 -7.49 9.42
CA LYS A 260 -26.16 -7.92 10.67
C LYS A 260 -25.78 -9.38 11.00
N ASP A 261 -25.29 -9.57 12.22
CA ASP A 261 -25.69 -10.58 13.20
C ASP A 261 -26.22 -11.92 12.67
N ASP A 262 -25.35 -12.78 12.17
CA ASP A 262 -25.58 -14.25 12.06
C ASP A 262 -24.24 -15.01 11.93
N ARG A 263 -23.15 -14.55 12.56
CA ARG A 263 -21.83 -15.19 12.39
C ARG A 263 -21.65 -16.45 13.24
N PHE A 264 -22.38 -16.54 14.35
CA PHE A 264 -22.30 -17.64 15.30
C PHE A 264 -23.70 -18.13 15.65
N SER A 265 -23.89 -19.44 15.63
CA SER A 265 -25.19 -20.10 15.90
C SER A 265 -25.27 -20.66 17.31
N SER A 266 -24.16 -20.71 18.05
CA SER A 266 -24.08 -21.23 19.42
C SER A 266 -22.97 -20.56 20.21
N ARG A 267 -23.02 -20.67 21.55
CA ARG A 267 -21.96 -20.11 22.41
C ARG A 267 -20.67 -20.92 22.32
N ALA A 268 -20.78 -22.24 22.15
CA ALA A 268 -19.65 -23.13 21.89
C ALA A 268 -18.82 -22.73 20.64
N GLU A 269 -19.46 -22.26 19.56
CA GLU A 269 -18.74 -21.78 18.37
C GLU A 269 -17.93 -20.51 18.66
N ILE A 270 -18.46 -19.62 19.48
CA ILE A 270 -17.75 -18.40 19.93
C ILE A 270 -16.54 -18.79 20.79
N ASP A 271 -16.70 -19.75 21.70
CA ASP A 271 -15.60 -20.26 22.54
C ASP A 271 -14.50 -20.95 21.73
N ALA A 272 -14.87 -21.74 20.71
CA ALA A 272 -13.94 -22.37 19.78
C ALA A 272 -13.15 -21.33 18.96
N GLU A 273 -13.85 -20.34 18.41
CA GLU A 273 -13.25 -19.28 17.61
C GLU A 273 -12.30 -18.40 18.44
N ILE A 274 -12.68 -18.04 19.67
CA ILE A 274 -11.79 -17.31 20.60
C ILE A 274 -10.54 -18.15 20.90
N SER A 275 -10.68 -19.46 21.12
CA SER A 275 -9.54 -20.34 21.40
C SER A 275 -8.61 -20.45 20.19
N ARG A 276 -9.18 -20.51 18.97
CA ARG A 276 -8.42 -20.50 17.72
C ARG A 276 -7.66 -19.19 17.53
N LEU A 277 -8.35 -18.04 17.66
CA LEU A 277 -7.74 -16.72 17.50
C LEU A 277 -6.66 -16.45 18.56
N LYS A 278 -6.84 -16.94 19.80
CA LYS A 278 -5.78 -16.88 20.83
C LYS A 278 -4.52 -17.65 20.42
N LYS A 279 -4.69 -18.84 19.85
CA LYS A 279 -3.56 -19.63 19.31
C LYS A 279 -2.90 -18.93 18.13
N GLU A 280 -3.68 -18.39 17.20
CA GLU A 280 -3.18 -17.64 16.04
C GLU A 280 -2.41 -16.38 16.47
N MET A 281 -2.88 -15.69 17.52
CA MET A 281 -2.17 -14.57 18.13
C MET A 281 -0.82 -15.00 18.72
N ASP A 282 -0.77 -16.10 19.48
CA ASP A 282 0.48 -16.63 20.05
C ASP A 282 1.47 -17.08 18.97
N ASP A 283 0.98 -17.69 17.88
CA ASP A 283 1.78 -18.06 16.70
C ASP A 283 2.33 -16.81 15.98
N ALA A 284 1.52 -15.75 15.82
CA ALA A 284 1.95 -14.49 15.24
C ALA A 284 3.02 -13.77 16.09
N ILE A 285 2.87 -13.79 17.42
CA ILE A 285 3.85 -13.25 18.36
C ILE A 285 5.17 -14.02 18.27
N SER A 286 5.11 -15.36 18.21
CA SER A 286 6.29 -16.22 18.08
C SER A 286 7.05 -15.95 16.77
N ASN A 287 6.33 -15.63 15.69
CA ASN A 287 6.89 -15.26 14.40
C ASN A 287 7.29 -13.77 14.29
N LYS A 288 7.17 -12.98 15.37
CA LYS A 288 7.44 -11.53 15.40
C LYS A 288 6.58 -10.71 14.42
N ASP A 289 5.42 -11.22 14.03
CA ASP A 289 4.47 -10.53 13.16
C ASP A 289 3.46 -9.73 14.00
N PHE A 290 3.92 -8.59 14.52
CA PHE A 290 3.12 -7.76 15.44
C PHE A 290 1.92 -7.09 14.77
N LYS A 291 1.98 -6.87 13.44
CA LYS A 291 0.85 -6.35 12.68
C LYS A 291 -0.30 -7.37 12.65
N LYS A 292 0.00 -8.63 12.32
CA LYS A 292 -1.00 -9.71 12.40
C LYS A 292 -1.50 -9.89 13.82
N ALA A 293 -0.62 -9.91 14.82
CA ALA A 293 -1.03 -10.03 16.22
C ALA A 293 -2.01 -8.93 16.65
N SER A 294 -1.79 -7.67 16.24
CA SER A 294 -2.72 -6.56 16.51
C SER A 294 -4.08 -6.76 15.83
N SER A 295 -4.10 -7.20 14.57
CA SER A 295 -5.37 -7.45 13.85
C SER A 295 -6.17 -8.61 14.44
N VAL A 296 -5.49 -9.64 14.95
CA VAL A 296 -6.11 -10.78 15.63
C VAL A 296 -6.65 -10.36 17.00
N GLN A 297 -5.93 -9.47 17.72
CA GLN A 297 -6.41 -8.89 18.97
C GLN A 297 -7.68 -8.05 18.76
N GLU A 298 -7.75 -7.22 17.73
CA GLU A 298 -8.98 -6.48 17.40
C GLU A 298 -10.16 -7.42 17.12
N CYS A 299 -9.94 -8.52 16.40
CA CYS A 299 -10.97 -9.53 16.17
C CYS A 299 -11.40 -10.24 17.46
N LEU A 300 -10.48 -10.48 18.40
CA LEU A 300 -10.80 -11.02 19.72
C LEU A 300 -11.66 -10.04 20.54
N ASP A 301 -11.30 -8.76 20.53
CA ASP A 301 -12.03 -7.70 21.24
C ASP A 301 -13.46 -7.51 20.70
N GLU A 302 -13.70 -7.79 19.40
CA GLU A 302 -15.03 -7.81 18.80
C GLU A 302 -15.88 -9.04 19.19
N ILE A 303 -15.25 -10.22 19.31
CA ILE A 303 -15.94 -11.49 19.53
C ILE A 303 -16.20 -11.76 21.03
N GLU A 304 -15.30 -11.37 21.93
CA GLU A 304 -15.47 -11.55 23.37
C GLU A 304 -16.78 -10.95 23.95
N PRO A 305 -17.23 -9.73 23.60
CA PRO A 305 -18.50 -9.19 24.12
C PRO A 305 -19.73 -9.93 23.58
N MET A 306 -19.62 -10.63 22.44
CA MET A 306 -20.74 -11.41 21.91
C MET A 306 -21.10 -12.59 22.82
N LYS A 307 -20.18 -13.06 23.67
CA LYS A 307 -20.44 -14.13 24.66
C LYS A 307 -21.55 -13.79 25.65
N GLU A 308 -21.77 -12.50 25.93
CA GLU A 308 -22.80 -12.05 26.86
C GLU A 308 -24.21 -12.15 26.27
N LEU A 309 -24.33 -12.16 24.94
CA LEU A 309 -25.61 -12.21 24.22
C LEU A 309 -26.16 -13.64 24.07
N PHE A 310 -25.33 -14.67 24.28
CA PHE A 310 -25.74 -16.07 24.17
C PHE A 310 -25.87 -16.71 25.57
N PRO A 311 -27.04 -17.24 25.97
CA PRO A 311 -27.22 -17.86 27.27
C PRO A 311 -26.37 -19.12 27.41
N THR A 312 -25.83 -19.36 28.59
CA THR A 312 -25.10 -20.59 28.90
C THR A 312 -26.03 -21.80 28.92
N MET A 313 -25.49 -23.00 28.74
CA MET A 313 -26.25 -24.25 28.87
C MET A 313 -27.02 -24.36 30.19
N SER A 314 -26.40 -23.91 31.29
CA SER A 314 -27.02 -23.91 32.62
C SER A 314 -28.24 -22.96 32.69
N GLU A 315 -28.12 -21.79 32.06
CA GLU A 315 -29.20 -20.80 31.97
C GLU A 315 -30.34 -21.29 31.06
N LEU A 316 -30.03 -21.93 29.92
CA LEU A 316 -31.01 -22.55 29.04
C LEU A 316 -31.80 -23.67 29.74
N ILE A 317 -31.13 -24.54 30.50
CA ILE A 317 -31.79 -25.59 31.30
C ILE A 317 -32.71 -24.95 32.35
N SER A 318 -32.23 -23.94 33.07
CA SER A 318 -33.01 -23.26 34.11
C SER A 318 -34.25 -22.55 33.54
N GLN A 319 -34.13 -21.96 32.34
CA GLN A 319 -35.26 -21.33 31.64
C GLN A 319 -36.29 -22.35 31.18
N ILE A 320 -35.87 -23.50 30.65
CA ILE A 320 -36.76 -24.60 30.26
C ILE A 320 -37.50 -25.15 31.49
N GLU A 321 -36.81 -25.33 32.61
CA GLU A 321 -37.44 -25.81 33.85
C GLU A 321 -38.46 -24.82 34.41
N ALA A 322 -38.17 -23.51 34.32
CA ALA A 322 -39.10 -22.47 34.74
C ALA A 322 -40.36 -22.43 33.85
N LEU A 323 -40.18 -22.46 32.52
CA LEU A 323 -41.30 -22.46 31.57
C LEU A 323 -42.14 -23.74 31.65
N LYS A 324 -41.52 -24.90 31.91
CA LYS A 324 -42.27 -26.16 32.15
C LYS A 324 -43.17 -26.06 33.38
N LYS A 325 -42.69 -25.43 34.46
CA LYS A 325 -43.51 -25.17 35.66
C LYS A 325 -44.67 -24.22 35.35
N GLU A 326 -44.42 -23.14 34.60
CA GLU A 326 -45.45 -22.18 34.21
C GLU A 326 -46.49 -22.79 33.25
N MET A 327 -46.06 -23.67 32.34
CA MET A 327 -46.93 -24.44 31.47
C MET A 327 -47.85 -25.37 32.27
N ASP A 328 -47.31 -26.11 33.25
CA ASP A 328 -48.10 -26.98 34.13
C ASP A 328 -49.14 -26.19 34.94
N GLU A 329 -48.80 -24.97 35.36
CA GLU A 329 -49.73 -24.04 36.04
C GLU A 329 -50.83 -23.51 35.09
N ALA A 330 -50.47 -23.21 33.84
CA ALA A 330 -51.43 -22.81 32.80
C ALA A 330 -52.41 -23.95 32.45
N ILE A 331 -51.93 -25.20 32.41
CA ILE A 331 -52.76 -26.40 32.21
C ILE A 331 -53.72 -26.61 33.40
N LYS A 332 -53.21 -26.49 34.64
CA LYS A 332 -54.04 -26.58 35.86
C LYS A 332 -55.12 -25.51 35.92
N SER A 333 -54.82 -24.29 35.44
CA SER A 333 -55.76 -23.17 35.35
C SER A 333 -56.64 -23.21 34.08
N LYS A 334 -56.55 -24.26 33.26
CA LYS A 334 -57.31 -24.48 32.02
C LYS A 334 -57.15 -23.37 30.98
N THR A 335 -56.04 -22.65 31.01
CA THR A 335 -55.71 -21.62 30.01
C THR A 335 -54.86 -22.24 28.89
N PHE A 336 -55.50 -23.08 28.08
CA PHE A 336 -54.82 -23.91 27.07
C PHE A 336 -54.11 -23.09 25.98
N ASP A 337 -54.60 -21.89 25.65
CA ASP A 337 -53.94 -21.01 24.68
C ASP A 337 -52.57 -20.52 25.17
N LYS A 338 -52.41 -20.31 26.48
CA LYS A 338 -51.12 -19.94 27.08
C LYS A 338 -50.20 -21.14 27.18
N ALA A 339 -50.74 -22.30 27.57
CA ALA A 339 -49.98 -23.55 27.61
C ALA A 339 -49.43 -23.94 26.23
N GLY A 340 -50.19 -23.71 25.15
CA GLY A 340 -49.73 -23.93 23.77
C GLY A 340 -48.53 -23.07 23.41
N LYS A 341 -48.57 -21.76 23.69
CA LYS A 341 -47.44 -20.85 23.42
C LYS A 341 -46.20 -21.19 24.25
N LEU A 342 -46.39 -21.52 25.53
CA LEU A 342 -45.29 -21.95 26.39
C LEU A 342 -44.68 -23.28 25.93
N HIS A 343 -45.48 -24.17 25.35
CA HIS A 343 -44.99 -25.40 24.76
C HIS A 343 -44.13 -25.13 23.53
N ASP A 344 -44.57 -24.26 22.63
CA ASP A 344 -43.79 -23.84 21.45
C ASP A 344 -42.47 -23.19 21.89
N ASP A 345 -42.48 -22.33 22.90
CA ASP A 345 -41.29 -21.68 23.46
C ASP A 345 -40.32 -22.70 24.11
N ILE A 346 -40.85 -23.74 24.78
CA ILE A 346 -40.06 -24.84 25.34
C ILE A 346 -39.42 -25.67 24.22
N GLU A 347 -40.17 -26.02 23.17
CA GLU A 347 -39.62 -26.77 22.03
C GLU A 347 -38.49 -26.00 21.36
N ASP A 348 -38.61 -24.68 21.21
CA ASP A 348 -37.59 -23.85 20.60
C ASP A 348 -36.34 -23.69 21.49
N LEU A 349 -36.49 -23.65 22.81
CA LEU A 349 -35.36 -23.68 23.75
C LEU A 349 -34.70 -25.06 23.82
N GLU A 350 -35.45 -26.15 23.74
CA GLU A 350 -34.92 -27.52 23.68
C GLU A 350 -34.13 -27.77 22.38
N LYS A 351 -34.59 -27.20 21.25
CA LYS A 351 -33.84 -27.18 19.98
C LYS A 351 -32.52 -26.41 20.12
N LYS A 352 -32.50 -25.24 20.78
CA LYS A 352 -31.25 -24.50 21.04
C LYS A 352 -30.30 -25.26 21.95
N LEU A 353 -30.84 -25.94 22.96
CA LEU A 353 -30.06 -26.73 23.92
C LEU A 353 -29.44 -27.98 23.28
N THR A 354 -30.16 -28.63 22.35
CA THR A 354 -29.60 -29.76 21.58
C THR A 354 -28.48 -29.32 20.65
N ILE A 355 -28.63 -28.18 19.95
CA ILE A 355 -27.57 -27.59 19.12
C ILE A 355 -26.33 -27.25 19.95
N GLU A 356 -26.49 -26.67 21.14
CA GLU A 356 -25.36 -26.36 22.04
C GLU A 356 -24.66 -27.62 22.56
N LYS A 357 -25.42 -28.69 22.86
CA LYS A 357 -24.87 -29.99 23.30
C LYS A 357 -24.07 -30.70 22.21
N GLU A 358 -24.61 -30.75 20.99
CA GLU A 358 -23.94 -31.39 19.86
C GLU A 358 -22.59 -30.71 19.59
N LYS A 359 -22.58 -29.37 19.56
CA LYS A 359 -21.36 -28.59 19.31
C LYS A 359 -20.35 -28.65 20.46
N GLN A 360 -20.79 -28.72 21.72
CA GLN A 360 -19.87 -28.97 22.84
C GLN A 360 -19.24 -30.38 22.78
N SER A 361 -19.99 -31.40 22.33
CA SER A 361 -19.45 -32.76 22.17
C SER A 361 -18.42 -32.85 21.04
N GLU A 362 -18.68 -32.17 19.92
CA GLU A 362 -17.73 -32.07 18.80
C GLU A 362 -16.41 -31.40 19.24
N MET A 363 -16.48 -30.43 20.15
CA MET A 363 -15.29 -29.78 20.72
C MET A 363 -14.50 -30.67 21.68
N SER A 364 -15.16 -31.52 22.49
CA SER A 364 -14.45 -32.44 23.39
C SER A 364 -13.74 -33.57 22.64
N ASP A 365 -14.30 -34.03 21.52
CA ASP A 365 -13.70 -35.11 20.72
C ASP A 365 -12.49 -34.62 19.90
N THR A 366 -12.48 -33.34 19.51
CA THR A 366 -11.34 -32.76 18.78
C THR A 366 -10.11 -32.55 19.67
N ASN A 367 -10.30 -32.30 20.98
CA ASN A 367 -9.20 -32.18 21.94
C ASN A 367 -8.61 -33.54 22.40
N ASN A 368 -9.35 -34.65 22.27
CA ASN A 368 -8.88 -36.00 22.66
C ASN A 368 -8.20 -36.78 21.52
N SER A 369 -8.11 -36.25 20.30
CA SER A 369 -7.47 -36.93 19.15
C SER A 369 -6.01 -36.51 18.88
N THR A 370 -5.45 -35.64 19.73
CA THR A 370 -4.05 -35.18 19.66
C THR A 370 -3.23 -35.52 20.91
N GLU A 371 -3.56 -36.61 21.59
CA GLU A 371 -2.71 -37.28 22.58
C GLU A 371 -2.81 -38.80 22.38
N ASP A 372 -2.47 -39.30 21.19
CA ASP A 372 -2.17 -40.73 20.99
C ASP A 372 -1.60 -40.94 19.58
N THR A 373 -0.31 -40.69 19.42
CA THR A 373 0.60 -41.41 18.49
C THR A 373 2.00 -40.83 18.68
N ASN A 374 2.76 -41.40 19.60
CA ASN A 374 4.18 -41.71 19.41
C ASN A 374 4.70 -42.40 20.66
N ASP A 375 4.42 -43.70 20.76
CA ASP A 375 5.26 -44.60 21.53
C ASP A 375 5.45 -45.92 20.75
N GLU A 376 6.69 -46.41 20.80
CA GLU A 376 7.26 -47.64 20.24
C GLU A 376 7.46 -47.75 18.70
N SER A 377 8.62 -48.14 18.15
CA SER A 377 9.92 -48.55 18.70
C SER A 377 10.89 -48.87 17.53
N GLU A 378 12.17 -49.10 17.89
CA GLU A 378 13.25 -49.80 17.15
C GLU A 378 14.29 -48.93 16.40
N ASN A 379 15.52 -48.69 16.90
CA ASN A 379 16.63 -49.54 17.40
C ASN A 379 17.67 -49.91 16.32
N ASN A 380 18.80 -49.18 16.34
CA ASN A 380 20.21 -49.51 16.02
C ASN A 380 20.90 -48.18 15.63
N ASP A 381 22.05 -47.77 16.15
CA ASP A 381 23.24 -48.58 16.30
C ASP A 381 24.23 -48.02 17.35
N LYS A 382 25.04 -48.93 17.88
CA LYS A 382 26.08 -48.71 18.90
C LYS A 382 27.27 -47.95 18.31
N HIS A 383 27.71 -46.86 18.95
CA HIS A 383 29.15 -46.72 19.18
C HIS A 383 29.49 -46.01 20.49
N CYS A 384 30.32 -46.71 21.25
CA CYS A 384 30.85 -46.42 22.55
C CYS A 384 32.13 -45.60 22.36
N VAL A 385 32.24 -44.43 22.98
CA VAL A 385 33.53 -43.89 23.43
C VAL A 385 33.32 -43.22 24.78
N THR A 386 33.77 -43.93 25.81
CA THR A 386 34.16 -43.42 27.12
C THR A 386 35.25 -42.37 26.97
N ILE A 387 35.10 -41.19 27.58
CA ILE A 387 36.23 -40.43 28.12
C ILE A 387 35.87 -39.95 29.51
N ASP A 388 36.80 -40.21 30.40
CA ASP A 388 36.73 -40.24 31.85
C ASP A 388 36.56 -38.86 32.50
N GLU A 389 35.81 -38.88 33.60
CA GLU A 389 36.05 -38.01 34.75
C GLU A 389 37.40 -38.38 35.37
N GLU A 390 38.35 -37.45 35.47
CA GLU A 390 39.28 -37.45 36.61
C GLU A 390 39.71 -36.03 37.01
N GLN A 391 39.42 -35.75 38.29
CA GLN A 391 40.26 -35.08 39.30
C GLN A 391 40.45 -33.56 39.19
N LYS A 392 39.91 -32.76 40.15
CA LYS A 392 40.40 -32.52 41.53
C LYS A 392 41.90 -32.18 41.64
N CYS A 393 42.12 -30.92 42.01
CA CYS A 393 43.14 -30.38 42.92
C CYS A 393 44.63 -30.50 42.54
N PHE A 394 45.24 -29.34 42.23
CA PHE A 394 46.24 -28.71 43.09
C PHE A 394 46.16 -27.19 43.01
#